data_AF-A0A1Q9PD30-F1
#
_entry.id   AF-A0A1Q9PD30-F1
#
_cell.length_a   1.000
_cell.length_b   1.000
_cell.length_c   1.000
_cell.angle_alpha   90.00
_cell.angle_beta   90.00
_cell.angle_gamma   90.00
#
_symmetry.space_group_name_H-M   'P 1'
#
loop_
_entity.id
_entity.type
_entity.pdbx_description
1 polymer ?
#
loop_
_entity_poly.entity_id
_entity_poly.type
_entity_poly.pdbx_seq_one_letter_code
_entity_poly.pdbx_strand_id
1 'polypeptide(L)'
;MAVEEKLLDELRKIRELLEPKEEPVIEEVKPKGFKGRTIKFKDDFVDFIKKYKVMGLAVAFIMAIYLGGLVQALVDDMIMPILSYIPGIDVIADWAVGPFLFGHFISALITFIIVAIVIFVLVKLTSKIGIE
;
A
#
# COMPACT_ATOMS: atom_id res chain seq x y z
N MET A 1 -41.60 -47.71 -24.54
CA MET A 1 -41.98 -46.51 -23.77
C MET A 1 -40.86 -46.05 -22.85
N ALA A 2 -40.28 -46.91 -21.99
CA ALA A 2 -39.19 -46.51 -21.06
C ALA A 2 -37.86 -46.08 -21.73
N VAL A 3 -37.53 -46.58 -22.93
CA VAL A 3 -36.32 -46.18 -23.67
C VAL A 3 -36.48 -44.79 -24.29
N GLU A 4 -37.70 -44.48 -24.75
CA GLU A 4 -38.03 -43.16 -25.31
C GLU A 4 -37.91 -42.09 -24.23
N GLU A 5 -38.41 -42.36 -23.01
CA GLU A 5 -38.28 -41.42 -21.89
C GLU A 5 -36.82 -41.17 -21.50
N LYS A 6 -35.98 -42.21 -21.49
CA LYS A 6 -34.54 -42.04 -21.23
C LYS A 6 -33.82 -41.25 -22.33
N LEU A 7 -34.17 -41.49 -23.61
CA LEU A 7 -33.62 -40.74 -24.73
C LEU A 7 -34.07 -39.27 -24.69
N LEU A 8 -35.33 -39.01 -24.38
CA LEU A 8 -35.87 -37.65 -24.24
C LEU A 8 -35.21 -36.91 -23.07
N ASP A 9 -34.95 -37.58 -21.95
CA ASP A 9 -34.22 -37.02 -20.81
C ASP A 9 -32.75 -36.72 -21.14
N GLU A 10 -32.07 -37.61 -21.87
CA GLU A 10 -30.71 -37.37 -22.36
C GLU A 10 -30.65 -36.20 -23.34
N LEU A 11 -31.61 -36.12 -24.27
CA LEU A 11 -31.70 -35.00 -25.23
C LEU A 11 -31.99 -33.67 -24.52
N ARG A 12 -32.82 -33.69 -23.47
CA ARG A 12 -33.10 -32.50 -22.65
C ARG A 12 -31.88 -32.06 -21.85
N LYS A 13 -31.12 -33.00 -21.31
CA LYS A 13 -29.86 -32.73 -20.58
C LYS A 13 -28.75 -32.23 -21.50
N ILE A 14 -28.69 -32.73 -22.74
CA ILE A 14 -27.78 -32.21 -23.78
C ILE A 14 -28.18 -30.79 -24.15
N ARG A 15 -29.48 -30.50 -24.32
CA ARG A 15 -29.98 -29.15 -24.59
C ARG A 15 -29.65 -28.17 -23.46
N GLU A 16 -29.80 -28.59 -22.20
CA GLU A 16 -29.49 -27.76 -21.03
C GLU A 16 -27.99 -27.52 -20.83
N LEU A 17 -27.14 -28.47 -21.24
CA LEU A 17 -25.67 -28.29 -21.29
C LEU A 17 -25.21 -27.47 -22.51
N LEU A 18 -26.00 -27.43 -23.58
CA LEU A 18 -25.73 -26.68 -24.82
C LEU A 18 -26.34 -25.29 -24.84
N GLU A 19 -27.34 -25.01 -24.00
CA GLU A 19 -27.73 -23.65 -23.64
C GLU A 19 -26.58 -23.12 -22.78
N PRO A 20 -25.71 -22.25 -23.32
CA PRO A 20 -24.54 -21.78 -22.59
C PRO A 20 -25.05 -21.06 -21.34
N LYS A 21 -24.76 -21.62 -20.17
CA LYS A 21 -24.98 -21.03 -18.85
C LYS A 21 -24.73 -19.53 -18.96
N GLU A 22 -25.79 -18.73 -18.78
CA GLU A 22 -25.77 -17.27 -18.86
C GLU A 22 -24.42 -16.76 -18.38
N GLU A 23 -23.61 -16.31 -19.33
CA GLU A 23 -22.32 -15.71 -19.03
C GLU A 23 -22.62 -14.58 -18.04
N PRO A 24 -21.86 -14.45 -16.92
CA PRO A 24 -22.05 -13.30 -16.03
C PRO A 24 -22.12 -12.07 -16.93
N VAL A 25 -23.13 -11.21 -16.78
CA VAL A 25 -23.38 -10.07 -17.67
C VAL A 25 -22.12 -9.22 -17.80
N ILE A 26 -21.25 -9.64 -18.72
CA ILE A 26 -20.20 -8.85 -19.29
C ILE A 26 -20.98 -8.14 -20.36
N GLU A 27 -21.41 -6.92 -20.03
CA GLU A 27 -21.96 -5.97 -20.99
C GLU A 27 -21.25 -6.18 -22.34
N GLU A 28 -22.00 -6.61 -23.36
CA GLU A 28 -21.45 -6.72 -24.70
C GLU A 28 -20.93 -5.33 -25.09
N VAL A 29 -19.61 -5.13 -24.99
CA VAL A 29 -18.98 -3.93 -25.53
C VAL A 29 -19.03 -4.07 -27.04
N LYS A 30 -20.15 -3.64 -27.63
CA LYS A 30 -20.33 -3.46 -29.07
C LYS A 30 -19.06 -2.82 -29.62
N PRO A 31 -18.32 -3.47 -30.53
CA PRO A 31 -17.06 -2.91 -31.00
C PRO A 31 -17.38 -1.58 -31.68
N LYS A 32 -16.93 -0.47 -31.07
CA LYS A 32 -16.94 0.82 -31.73
C LYS A 32 -16.15 0.65 -33.02
N GLY A 33 -16.83 0.90 -34.13
CA GLY A 33 -16.26 0.82 -35.47
C GLY A 33 -14.90 1.50 -35.51
N PHE A 34 -13.94 0.80 -36.11
CA PHE A 34 -12.56 1.20 -36.32
C PHE A 34 -12.50 2.43 -37.24
N LYS A 35 -12.84 3.61 -36.74
CA LYS A 35 -12.71 4.88 -37.45
C LYS A 35 -12.17 5.93 -36.49
N GLY A 36 -10.86 6.14 -36.56
CA GLY A 36 -10.14 7.17 -35.80
C GLY A 36 -9.36 6.60 -34.60
N ARG A 37 -8.28 5.87 -34.86
CA ARG A 37 -7.26 5.50 -33.87
C ARG A 37 -6.48 6.74 -33.42
N THR A 38 -7.13 7.66 -32.71
CA THR A 38 -6.41 8.58 -31.84
C THR A 38 -5.85 7.73 -30.70
N ILE A 39 -4.54 7.70 -30.54
CA ILE A 39 -3.86 7.01 -29.44
C ILE A 39 -4.35 7.66 -28.14
N LYS A 40 -5.37 7.07 -27.50
CA LYS A 40 -5.91 7.55 -26.23
C LYS A 40 -5.11 6.94 -25.09
N PHE A 41 -3.82 7.29 -25.05
CA PHE A 41 -2.90 6.86 -24.01
C PHE A 41 -3.46 7.08 -22.59
N LYS A 42 -4.26 8.14 -22.38
CA LYS A 42 -4.92 8.42 -21.10
C LYS A 42 -5.91 7.32 -20.69
N ASP A 43 -6.70 6.81 -21.62
CA ASP A 43 -7.70 5.77 -21.33
C ASP A 43 -6.98 4.44 -21.08
N ASP A 44 -6.01 4.08 -21.93
CA ASP A 44 -5.19 2.87 -21.78
C ASP A 44 -4.39 2.88 -20.47
N PHE A 45 -3.89 4.05 -20.05
CA PHE A 45 -3.16 4.23 -18.79
C PHE A 45 -4.09 4.12 -17.58
N VAL A 46 -5.27 4.74 -17.62
CA VAL A 46 -6.25 4.61 -16.54
C VAL A 46 -6.71 3.15 -16.40
N ASP A 47 -6.90 2.45 -17.51
CA ASP A 47 -7.25 1.03 -17.51
C ASP A 47 -6.11 0.15 -16.99
N PHE A 48 -4.85 0.49 -17.28
CA PHE A 48 -3.69 -0.15 -16.64
C PHE A 48 -3.71 0.05 -15.13
N ILE A 49 -3.84 1.28 -14.65
CA ILE A 49 -3.83 1.60 -13.22
C ILE A 49 -4.96 0.87 -12.47
N LYS A 50 -6.15 0.75 -13.10
CA LYS A 50 -7.27 -0.04 -12.58
C LYS A 50 -6.98 -1.54 -12.59
N LYS A 51 -6.49 -2.09 -13.72
CA LYS A 51 -6.20 -3.52 -13.91
C LYS A 51 -5.15 -4.04 -12.93
N TYR A 52 -4.13 -3.24 -12.66
CA TYR A 52 -3.03 -3.61 -11.76
C TYR A 52 -3.19 -3.06 -10.33
N LYS A 53 -4.33 -2.43 -10.00
CA LYS A 53 -4.65 -1.90 -8.65
C LYS A 53 -3.57 -0.96 -8.07
N VAL A 54 -2.83 -0.26 -8.93
CA VAL A 54 -1.66 0.56 -8.53
C VAL A 54 -2.05 1.75 -7.65
N MET A 55 -3.30 2.23 -7.75
CA MET A 55 -3.78 3.33 -6.90
C MET A 55 -3.68 3.03 -5.40
N GLY A 56 -4.01 1.80 -4.98
CA GLY A 56 -3.94 1.42 -3.57
C GLY A 56 -2.50 1.43 -3.04
N LEU A 57 -1.56 0.94 -3.87
CA LEU A 57 -0.13 0.97 -3.56
C LEU A 57 0.38 2.41 -3.42
N ALA A 58 0.00 3.28 -4.37
CA ALA A 58 0.41 4.69 -4.37
C ALA A 58 -0.07 5.42 -3.11
N VAL A 59 -1.34 5.24 -2.73
CA VAL A 59 -1.92 5.87 -1.53
C VAL A 59 -1.22 5.37 -0.26
N ALA A 60 -1.01 4.05 -0.13
CA ALA A 60 -0.32 3.47 1.01
C ALA A 60 1.11 4.01 1.17
N PHE A 61 1.85 4.10 0.05
CA PHE A 61 3.22 4.61 0.06
C PHE A 61 3.30 6.09 0.43
N ILE A 62 2.42 6.92 -0.13
CA ILE A 62 2.35 8.35 0.20
C ILE A 62 2.02 8.52 1.69
N MET A 63 1.00 7.81 2.19
CA MET A 63 0.64 7.87 3.61
C MET A 63 1.81 7.43 4.52
N ALA A 64 2.55 6.39 4.13
CA ALA A 64 3.72 5.95 4.89
C ALA A 64 4.82 7.02 4.95
N ILE A 65 5.12 7.70 3.84
CA ILE A 65 6.11 8.79 3.80
C ILE A 65 5.69 9.94 4.71
N TYR A 66 4.44 10.41 4.59
CA TYR A 66 3.96 11.53 5.38
C TYR A 66 3.85 11.18 6.87
N LEU A 67 3.43 9.96 7.21
CA LEU A 67 3.44 9.49 8.60
C LEU A 67 4.85 9.43 9.16
N GLY A 68 5.82 8.94 8.38
CA GLY A 68 7.23 8.96 8.76
C GLY A 68 7.74 10.38 9.03
N GLY A 69 7.42 11.33 8.14
CA GLY A 69 7.76 12.74 8.32
C GLY A 69 7.13 13.36 9.57
N LEU A 70 5.88 13.02 9.89
CA LEU A 70 5.22 13.49 11.11
C LEU A 70 5.90 12.97 12.38
N VAL A 71 6.25 11.68 12.41
CA VAL A 71 6.98 11.09 13.52
C VAL A 71 8.36 11.74 13.65
N GLN A 72 9.05 11.95 12.53
CA GLN A 72 10.36 12.59 12.53
C GLN A 72 10.28 14.02 13.07
N ALA A 73 9.31 14.82 12.63
CA ALA A 73 9.10 16.17 13.17
C ALA A 73 8.80 16.14 14.68
N LEU A 74 8.02 15.17 15.18
CA LEU A 74 7.80 15.01 16.61
C LEU A 74 9.12 14.74 17.36
N VAL A 75 10.01 13.92 16.80
CA VAL A 75 11.31 13.63 17.42
C VAL A 75 12.24 14.84 17.34
N ASP A 76 12.42 15.41 16.16
CA ASP A 76 13.37 16.47 15.88
C ASP A 76 12.96 17.80 16.55
N ASP A 77 11.65 18.12 16.57
CA ASP A 77 11.15 19.40 17.08
C ASP A 77 10.74 19.36 18.55
N MET A 78 10.35 18.19 19.07
CA MET A 78 9.90 18.08 20.47
C MET A 78 10.85 17.28 21.35
N ILE A 79 11.35 16.14 20.88
CA ILE A 79 12.16 15.25 21.73
C ILE A 79 13.62 15.72 21.79
N MET A 80 14.24 16.04 20.64
CA MET A 80 15.64 16.46 20.59
C MET A 80 15.92 17.73 21.41
N PRO A 81 15.07 18.79 21.38
CA PRO A 81 15.27 19.96 22.23
C PRO A 81 15.13 19.65 23.73
N ILE A 82 14.30 18.67 24.11
CA ILE A 82 14.20 18.25 25.52
C ILE A 82 15.47 17.51 25.95
N LEU A 83 16.03 16.70 25.06
CA LEU A 83 17.24 15.94 25.33
C LEU A 83 18.51 16.81 25.33
N SER A 84 18.58 17.88 24.52
CA SER A 84 19.74 18.80 24.54
C SER A 84 19.88 19.58 25.84
N TYR A 85 18.83 19.67 26.67
CA TYR A 85 18.96 20.19 28.03
C TYR A 85 19.70 19.23 28.98
N ILE A 86 19.96 17.98 28.57
CA ILE A 86 20.75 17.02 29.35
C ILE A 86 22.23 17.25 29.01
N PRO A 87 23.04 17.78 29.96
CA PRO A 87 24.45 18.05 29.70
C PRO A 87 25.19 16.74 29.40
N GLY A 88 25.85 16.68 28.24
CA GLY A 88 26.68 15.55 27.82
C GLY A 88 26.25 14.83 26.54
N ILE A 89 25.03 15.03 26.05
CA ILE A 89 24.57 14.47 24.75
C ILE A 89 25.30 15.15 23.58
N ASP A 90 25.48 16.46 23.68
CA ASP A 90 26.13 17.30 22.66
C ASP A 90 27.61 16.92 22.45
N VAL A 91 28.27 16.48 23.52
CA VAL A 91 29.70 16.13 23.54
C VAL A 91 29.98 14.84 22.75
N ILE A 92 28.97 13.99 22.55
CA ILE A 92 29.11 12.72 21.82
C ILE A 92 29.22 12.97 20.31
N ALA A 93 28.56 14.01 19.79
CA ALA A 93 28.56 14.32 18.36
C ALA A 93 29.91 14.88 17.88
N ASP A 94 30.59 15.64 18.73
CA ASP A 94 31.86 16.30 18.42
C ASP A 94 33.09 15.38 18.56
N TRP A 95 32.87 14.12 18.95
CA TRP A 95 33.93 13.12 19.05
C TRP A 95 34.40 12.67 17.66
N ALA A 96 35.43 13.34 17.17
CA ALA A 96 36.15 13.01 15.95
C ALA A 96 37.58 12.55 16.28
N VAL A 97 37.98 11.40 15.74
CA VAL A 97 39.38 10.93 15.78
C VAL A 97 39.90 10.91 14.34
N GLY A 98 40.53 12.00 13.92
CA GLY A 98 41.00 12.17 12.54
C GLY A 98 39.82 12.20 11.54
N PRO A 99 39.92 11.55 10.37
CA PRO A 99 38.85 11.55 9.35
C PRO A 99 37.64 10.67 9.73
N PHE A 100 37.70 9.95 10.85
CA PHE A 100 36.63 9.07 11.30
C PHE A 100 35.69 9.81 12.27
N LEU A 101 34.46 10.05 11.82
CA LEU A 101 33.38 10.72 12.54
C LEU A 101 32.58 9.70 13.38
N PHE A 102 33.21 9.11 14.39
CA PHE A 102 32.55 8.16 15.30
C PHE A 102 31.38 8.81 16.05
N GLY A 103 31.50 10.09 16.40
CA GLY A 103 30.44 10.85 17.07
C GLY A 103 29.16 10.96 16.26
N HIS A 104 29.25 11.16 14.94
CA HIS A 104 28.05 11.25 14.08
C HIS A 104 27.29 9.91 14.01
N PHE A 105 28.01 8.80 13.90
CA PHE A 105 27.38 7.47 13.88
C PHE A 105 26.67 7.16 15.21
N ILE A 106 27.31 7.46 16.35
CA ILE A 106 26.71 7.24 17.68
C ILE A 106 25.49 8.15 17.86
N SER A 107 25.58 9.42 17.43
CA SER A 107 24.45 10.35 17.45
C SER A 107 23.27 9.83 16.61
N ALA A 108 23.53 9.31 15.40
CA ALA A 108 22.50 8.72 14.56
C ALA A 108 21.89 7.46 15.19
N LEU A 109 22.71 6.62 15.84
CA LEU A 109 22.25 5.43 16.55
C LEU A 109 21.34 5.79 17.74
N ILE A 110 21.70 6.80 18.53
CA ILE A 110 20.88 7.31 19.63
C ILE A 110 19.54 7.84 19.09
N THR A 111 19.59 8.64 18.02
CA THR A 111 18.39 9.18 17.36
C THR A 111 17.46 8.07 16.89
N PHE A 112 18.01 7.01 16.28
CA PHE A 112 17.22 5.84 15.86
C PHE A 112 16.52 5.14 17.02
N ILE A 113 17.22 4.95 18.15
CA ILE A 113 16.63 4.35 19.37
C ILE A 113 15.49 5.22 19.90
N ILE A 114 15.65 6.55 19.91
CA ILE A 114 14.61 7.49 20.33
C ILE A 114 13.37 7.37 19.44
N VAL A 115 13.55 7.43 18.11
CA VAL A 115 12.45 7.29 17.14
C VAL A 115 11.71 5.96 17.34
N ALA A 116 12.43 4.86 17.54
CA ALA A 116 11.82 3.55 17.80
C ALA A 116 10.95 3.55 19.06
N ILE A 117 11.41 4.18 20.16
CA ILE A 117 10.63 4.32 21.40
C ILE A 117 9.39 5.18 21.18
N VAL A 118 9.51 6.29 20.46
CA VAL A 118 8.38 7.18 20.16
C VAL A 118 7.31 6.45 19.34
N ILE A 119 7.71 5.73 18.28
CA ILE A 119 6.78 4.91 17.49
C ILE A 119 6.09 3.88 18.36
N PHE A 120 6.84 3.20 19.23
CA PHE A 120 6.28 2.22 20.16
C PHE A 120 5.22 2.84 21.09
N VAL A 121 5.49 4.02 21.65
CA VAL A 121 4.53 4.75 22.50
C VAL A 121 3.29 5.16 21.69
N LEU A 122 3.45 5.65 20.46
CA LEU A 122 2.33 6.03 19.60
C LEU A 122 1.42 4.83 19.28
N VAL A 123 2.00 3.70 18.86
CA VAL A 123 1.23 2.48 18.57
C VAL A 123 0.51 1.99 19.83
N LYS A 124 1.20 2.02 20.98
CA LYS A 124 0.61 1.63 22.27
C LYS A 124 -0.53 2.56 22.69
N LEU A 125 -0.42 3.86 22.41
CA LEU A 125 -1.46 4.84 22.70
C LEU A 125 -2.69 4.59 21.82
N THR A 126 -2.50 4.36 20.52
CA THR A 126 -3.60 4.04 19.59
C THR A 126 -4.32 2.75 20.03
N SER A 127 -3.57 1.70 20.38
CA SER A 127 -4.14 0.45 20.92
C SER A 127 -4.94 0.67 22.20
N LYS A 128 -4.52 1.60 23.07
CA LYS A 128 -5.24 1.92 24.31
C LYS A 128 -6.53 2.72 24.08
N ILE A 129 -6.60 3.50 23.00
CA ILE A 129 -7.77 4.33 22.66
C ILE A 129 -8.89 3.48 22.01
N GLY A 130 -8.64 2.19 21.73
CA GLY A 130 -9.64 1.31 21.12
C GLY A 130 -9.87 1.58 19.63
N ILE A 131 -8.91 2.27 19.00
CA ILE A 131 -8.82 2.37 17.55
C ILE A 131 -7.99 1.14 17.12
N GLU A 132 -8.64 -0.02 17.08
CA GLU A 132 -8.11 -1.18 16.38
C GLU A 132 -8.27 -1.01 14.87
#